data_AF-A0A0M4FUH0-F1
#
_entry.id   AF-A0A0M4FUH0-F1
#
_cell.length_a   1.000
_cell.length_b   1.000
_cell.length_c   1.000
_cell.angle_alpha   90.00
_cell.angle_beta   90.00
_cell.angle_gamma   90.00
#
_symmetry.space_group_name_H-M   'P 1'
#
loop_
_entity.id
_entity.type
_entity.pdbx_description
1 polymer ?
#
loop_
_entity_poly.entity_id
_entity_poly.type
_entity_poly.pdbx_seq_one_letter_code
_entity_poly.pdbx_strand_id
1 'polypeptide(L)'
;MCVIKRRSAFRATGVNQSLPANNTVKVNFPNQQFDLANEYDAATSTFIPAIDGVYIIQATITFQTNFNDRNLNFFARANIRLNGNFVKGVDTGYRLAANLVGNQNLPNTVTVSTIVQLEAGDRVDVTAISSTAVNITPEISVEDNIEATYFTAARL
;
A
#
# COMPACT_ATOMS: atom_id res chain seq x y z
N MET A 1 -36.11 11.71 -13.77
CA MET A 1 -35.06 11.00 -14.51
C MET A 1 -33.99 10.59 -13.50
N CYS A 2 -33.88 9.29 -13.20
CA CYS A 2 -32.85 8.79 -12.29
C CYS A 2 -31.54 8.72 -13.06
N VAL A 3 -30.55 9.54 -12.70
CA VAL A 3 -29.19 9.40 -13.27
C VAL A 3 -28.56 8.19 -12.61
N ILE A 4 -28.27 7.15 -13.40
CA ILE A 4 -27.47 6.02 -12.91
C ILE A 4 -26.07 6.55 -12.65
N LYS A 5 -25.75 6.90 -11.39
CA LYS A 5 -24.38 7.25 -10.97
C LYS A 5 -23.55 5.97 -11.08
N ARG A 6 -22.63 5.91 -12.06
CA ARG A 6 -21.69 4.79 -12.19
C ARG A 6 -20.97 4.60 -10.85
N ARG A 7 -20.92 3.38 -10.33
CA ARG A 7 -20.16 3.09 -9.09
C ARG A 7 -18.67 3.14 -9.43
N SER A 8 -17.88 3.73 -8.55
CA SER A 8 -16.42 3.78 -8.66
C SER A 8 -15.84 3.20 -7.39
N ALA A 9 -15.23 2.02 -7.51
CA ALA A 9 -14.47 1.39 -6.46
C ALA A 9 -13.57 0.31 -7.08
N PHE A 10 -12.37 0.14 -6.52
CA PHE A 10 -11.49 -0.97 -6.84
C PHE A 10 -10.78 -1.51 -5.59
N ARG A 11 -10.28 -2.73 -5.69
CA ARG A 11 -9.33 -3.30 -4.74
C ARG A 11 -8.34 -4.19 -5.46
N ALA A 12 -7.06 -4.04 -5.14
CA ALA A 12 -5.98 -4.89 -5.63
C ALA A 12 -5.01 -5.25 -4.51
N THR A 13 -4.39 -6.43 -4.59
CA THR A 13 -3.44 -6.93 -3.58
C THR A 13 -2.02 -6.95 -4.10
N GLY A 14 -1.09 -6.88 -3.15
CA GLY A 14 0.35 -6.81 -3.40
C GLY A 14 0.96 -8.13 -3.85
N VAL A 15 2.26 -8.08 -4.10
CA VAL A 15 3.13 -9.24 -4.31
C VAL A 15 4.41 -9.06 -3.51
N ASN A 16 5.21 -10.12 -3.41
CA ASN A 16 6.55 -10.00 -2.83
C ASN A 16 7.38 -8.99 -3.64
N GLN A 17 7.92 -7.98 -2.96
CA GLN A 17 8.69 -6.91 -3.57
C GLN A 17 9.84 -6.50 -2.65
N SER A 18 11.07 -6.47 -3.17
CA SER A 18 12.21 -5.94 -2.42
C SER A 18 12.13 -4.43 -2.29
N LEU A 19 12.40 -3.91 -1.09
CA LEU A 19 12.51 -2.50 -0.79
C LEU A 19 13.91 -2.19 -0.22
N PRO A 20 14.81 -1.60 -1.02
CA PRO A 20 16.12 -1.18 -0.56
C PRO A 20 16.03 -0.10 0.52
N ALA A 21 16.99 -0.11 1.45
CA ALA A 21 17.08 0.90 2.50
C ALA A 21 17.14 2.32 1.92
N ASN A 22 16.43 3.25 2.54
CA ASN A 22 16.42 4.69 2.24
C ASN A 22 16.04 5.06 0.79
N ASN A 23 15.40 4.14 0.06
CA ASN A 23 14.90 4.40 -1.28
C ASN A 23 13.37 4.46 -1.26
N THR A 24 12.80 5.47 -1.90
CA THR A 24 11.36 5.52 -2.13
C THR A 24 11.04 4.71 -3.38
N VAL A 25 10.25 3.65 -3.22
CA VAL A 25 9.89 2.75 -4.31
C VAL A 25 8.37 2.71 -4.46
N LYS A 26 7.88 2.68 -5.71
CA LYS A 26 6.47 2.45 -6.01
C LYS A 26 6.07 1.02 -5.66
N VAL A 27 4.95 0.84 -4.98
CA VAL A 27 4.48 -0.46 -4.50
C VAL A 27 3.60 -1.11 -5.56
N ASN A 28 3.85 -2.39 -5.84
CA ASN A 28 3.13 -3.14 -6.86
C ASN A 28 1.92 -3.86 -6.26
N PHE A 29 0.75 -3.65 -6.84
CA PHE A 29 -0.50 -4.35 -6.54
C PHE A 29 -1.12 -4.93 -7.82
N PRO A 30 -0.49 -5.95 -8.43
CA PRO A 30 -0.91 -6.45 -9.75
C PRO A 30 -2.20 -7.30 -9.69
N ASN A 31 -2.59 -7.77 -8.50
CA ASN A 31 -3.67 -8.72 -8.34
C ASN A 31 -5.00 -8.00 -8.07
N GLN A 32 -5.73 -7.66 -9.13
CA GLN A 32 -7.04 -7.03 -9.02
C GLN A 32 -8.09 -8.02 -8.48
N GLN A 33 -8.77 -7.64 -7.40
CA GLN A 33 -9.90 -8.40 -6.85
C GLN A 33 -11.23 -7.95 -7.45
N PHE A 34 -11.43 -6.64 -7.58
CA PHE A 34 -12.54 -6.05 -8.32
C PHE A 34 -12.19 -4.64 -8.79
N ASP A 35 -12.85 -4.21 -9.86
CA ASP A 35 -12.86 -2.83 -10.34
C ASP A 35 -14.21 -2.54 -10.99
N LEU A 36 -15.03 -1.70 -10.36
CA LEU A 36 -16.40 -1.43 -10.81
C LEU A 36 -16.46 -0.49 -12.03
N ALA A 37 -15.39 0.25 -12.29
CA ALA A 37 -15.36 1.30 -13.31
C ALA A 37 -14.20 1.18 -14.31
N ASN A 38 -13.36 0.15 -14.19
CA ASN A 38 -12.14 -0.02 -14.99
C ASN A 38 -11.24 1.23 -14.89
N GLU A 39 -11.09 1.72 -13.65
CA GLU A 39 -10.31 2.90 -13.28
C GLU A 39 -8.95 2.52 -12.67
N TYR A 40 -8.68 1.23 -12.44
CA TYR A 40 -7.42 0.73 -11.93
C TYR A 40 -6.59 0.07 -13.03
N ASP A 41 -5.36 0.53 -13.21
CA ASP A 41 -4.36 -0.11 -14.07
C ASP A 41 -3.43 -0.98 -13.22
N ALA A 42 -3.68 -2.29 -13.24
CA ALA A 42 -2.89 -3.28 -12.50
C ALA A 42 -1.43 -3.38 -12.97
N ALA A 43 -1.15 -3.13 -14.25
CA ALA A 43 0.20 -3.22 -14.79
C ALA A 43 1.10 -2.10 -14.24
N THR A 44 0.52 -0.93 -13.97
CA THR A 44 1.24 0.21 -13.39
C THR A 44 0.90 0.46 -11.92
N SER A 45 0.00 -0.33 -11.31
CA SER A 45 -0.51 -0.12 -9.95
C SER A 45 -0.97 1.32 -9.71
N THR A 46 -1.80 1.83 -10.63
CA THR A 46 -2.24 3.23 -10.63
C THR A 46 -3.76 3.30 -10.72
N PHE A 47 -4.37 4.08 -9.84
CA PHE A 47 -5.79 4.42 -9.93
C PHE A 47 -5.97 5.74 -10.71
N ILE A 48 -6.93 5.76 -11.64
CA ILE A 48 -7.21 6.87 -12.54
C ILE A 48 -8.74 7.04 -12.61
N PRO A 49 -9.34 7.99 -11.88
CA PRO A 49 -10.77 8.19 -11.91
C PRO A 49 -11.23 8.67 -13.29
N ALA A 50 -12.37 8.18 -13.74
CA ALA A 50 -12.98 8.57 -15.02
C ALA A 50 -13.97 9.74 -14.88
N ILE A 51 -14.31 10.11 -13.65
CA ILE A 51 -15.28 11.17 -13.35
C ILE A 51 -14.78 11.91 -12.11
N ASP A 52 -14.90 13.23 -12.12
CA ASP A 52 -14.57 14.08 -10.99
C ASP A 52 -15.35 13.68 -9.72
N GLY A 53 -14.75 13.90 -8.56
CA GLY A 53 -15.46 13.70 -7.29
C GLY A 53 -14.55 13.63 -6.08
N VAL A 54 -15.16 13.33 -4.94
CA VAL A 54 -14.44 13.07 -3.69
C VAL A 54 -14.26 11.57 -3.53
N TYR A 55 -13.03 11.16 -3.28
CA TYR A 55 -12.62 9.76 -3.18
C TYR A 55 -12.04 9.48 -1.81
N ILE A 56 -12.37 8.31 -1.25
CA ILE A 56 -11.59 7.69 -0.19
C ILE A 56 -10.54 6.79 -0.83
N ILE A 57 -9.29 6.93 -0.42
CA ILE A 57 -8.15 6.19 -0.93
C ILE A 57 -7.44 5.56 0.27
N GLN A 58 -7.13 4.28 0.20
CA GLN A 58 -6.44 3.56 1.26
C GLN A 58 -5.45 2.55 0.68
N ALA A 59 -4.27 2.49 1.28
CA ALA A 59 -3.31 1.42 1.05
C ALA A 59 -2.81 0.87 2.37
N THR A 60 -2.62 -0.45 2.43
CA THR A 60 -1.93 -1.13 3.52
C THR A 60 -0.70 -1.84 2.95
N ILE A 61 0.43 -1.74 3.66
CA ILE A 61 1.71 -2.32 3.25
C ILE A 61 2.31 -3.06 4.43
N THR A 62 2.68 -4.31 4.20
CA THR A 62 3.35 -5.18 5.18
C THR A 62 4.83 -5.22 4.87
N PHE A 63 5.66 -4.82 5.82
CA PHE A 63 7.12 -4.79 5.74
C PHE A 63 7.70 -5.92 6.58
N GLN A 64 8.49 -6.78 5.94
CA GLN A 64 9.12 -7.94 6.54
C GLN A 64 10.65 -7.81 6.44
N THR A 65 11.33 -7.93 7.57
CA THR A 65 12.81 -7.96 7.63
C THR A 65 13.34 -9.37 7.46
N ASN A 66 14.63 -9.51 7.14
CA ASN A 66 15.29 -10.81 7.10
C ASN A 66 15.41 -11.39 8.52
N PHE A 67 14.95 -12.63 8.71
CA PHE A 67 14.91 -13.38 9.98
C PHE A 67 16.23 -13.48 10.75
N ASN A 68 17.37 -13.21 10.11
CA ASN A 68 18.68 -13.32 10.74
C ASN A 68 19.12 -12.07 11.54
N ASP A 69 18.42 -10.95 11.45
CA ASP A 69 18.78 -9.73 12.18
C ASP A 69 18.16 -9.72 13.58
N ARG A 70 19.01 -9.82 14.61
CA ARG A 70 18.61 -9.95 16.02
C ARG A 70 18.51 -8.62 16.77
N ASN A 71 18.80 -7.49 16.12
CA ASN A 71 18.69 -6.17 16.74
C ASN A 71 18.15 -5.15 15.72
N LEU A 72 16.89 -5.34 15.35
CA LEU A 72 16.21 -4.53 14.36
C LEU A 72 15.53 -3.33 15.00
N ASN A 73 15.94 -2.14 14.58
CA ASN A 73 15.21 -0.90 14.78
C ASN A 73 15.13 -0.17 13.44
N PHE A 74 13.93 -0.04 12.88
CA PHE A 74 13.72 0.64 11.60
C PHE A 74 12.41 1.40 11.59
N PHE A 75 12.34 2.46 10.79
CA PHE A 75 11.07 3.09 10.43
C PHE A 75 10.66 2.66 9.02
N ALA A 76 9.35 2.53 8.80
CA ALA A 76 8.77 2.32 7.48
C ALA A 76 7.61 3.29 7.26
N ARG A 77 7.48 3.76 6.02
CA ARG A 77 6.47 4.72 5.59
C ARG A 77 5.71 4.22 4.38
N ALA A 78 4.40 4.37 4.41
CA ALA A 78 3.54 4.28 3.23
C ALA A 78 3.10 5.70 2.83
N ASN A 79 3.10 5.99 1.52
CA ASN A 79 2.66 7.28 0.99
C ASN A 79 1.64 7.10 -0.12
N ILE A 80 0.67 8.00 -0.19
CA ILE A 80 -0.20 8.19 -1.35
C ILE A 80 0.37 9.36 -2.15
N ARG A 81 0.52 9.17 -3.46
CA ARG A 81 0.90 10.22 -4.40
C ARG A 81 -0.23 10.52 -5.36
N LEU A 82 -0.39 11.80 -5.66
CA LEU A 82 -1.28 12.33 -6.69
C LEU A 82 -0.43 13.01 -7.76
N ASN A 83 -0.52 12.55 -9.00
CA ASN A 83 0.24 13.07 -10.14
C ASN A 83 1.76 13.14 -9.85
N GLY A 84 2.28 12.15 -9.12
CA GLY A 84 3.68 12.06 -8.70
C GLY A 84 4.05 12.83 -7.43
N ASN A 85 3.16 13.65 -6.87
CA ASN A 85 3.40 14.45 -5.66
C ASN A 85 2.86 13.74 -4.41
N PHE A 86 3.61 13.77 -3.31
CA PHE A 86 3.15 13.24 -2.03
C PHE A 86 1.99 14.05 -1.47
N VAL A 87 0.84 13.41 -1.23
CA VAL A 87 -0.33 14.05 -0.61
C VAL A 87 -0.60 13.56 0.81
N LYS A 88 -0.20 12.33 1.11
CA LYS A 88 -0.31 11.75 2.46
C LYS A 88 0.82 10.76 2.69
N GLY A 89 1.35 10.76 3.91
CA GLY A 89 2.29 9.74 4.39
C GLY A 89 1.93 9.32 5.81
N VAL A 90 2.19 8.06 6.14
CA VAL A 90 2.10 7.52 7.50
C VAL A 90 3.37 6.73 7.80
N ASP A 91 4.01 7.07 8.91
CA ASP A 91 5.19 6.41 9.43
C ASP A 91 4.83 5.39 10.51
N THR A 92 5.61 4.33 10.60
CA THR A 92 5.65 3.43 11.76
C THR A 92 7.10 3.19 12.17
N GLY A 93 7.31 2.98 13.46
CA GLY A 93 8.57 2.49 14.00
C GLY A 93 8.43 1.03 14.41
N TYR A 94 9.39 0.19 14.05
CA TYR A 94 9.48 -1.19 14.46
C TYR A 94 10.75 -1.39 15.29
N ARG A 95 10.59 -2.02 16.46
CA ARG A 95 11.71 -2.35 17.35
C ARG A 95 11.59 -3.78 17.83
N LEU A 96 12.57 -4.61 17.48
CA LEU A 96 12.75 -5.95 18.05
C LEU A 96 13.78 -5.88 19.17
N ALA A 97 13.45 -6.41 20.36
CA ALA A 97 14.37 -6.47 21.48
C ALA A 97 15.36 -7.65 21.32
N ALA A 98 16.65 -7.40 21.56
CA ALA A 98 17.77 -8.29 21.27
C ALA A 98 17.80 -9.66 22.01
N ASN A 99 16.79 -9.96 22.83
CA ASN A 99 16.74 -11.16 23.68
C ASN A 99 15.57 -12.10 23.35
N LEU A 100 14.88 -11.90 22.22
CA LEU A 100 13.87 -12.83 21.73
C LEU A 100 14.54 -13.96 20.94
N VAL A 101 15.15 -14.91 21.67
CA VAL A 101 15.70 -16.13 21.08
C VAL A 101 14.53 -16.98 20.55
N GLY A 102 14.44 -17.16 19.23
CA GLY A 102 13.49 -18.08 18.60
C GLY A 102 12.22 -17.46 18.00
N ASN A 103 12.02 -16.14 18.03
CA ASN A 103 10.85 -15.51 17.41
C ASN A 103 11.12 -15.03 15.99
N GLN A 104 10.23 -15.44 15.08
CA GLN A 104 10.07 -14.90 13.74
C GLN A 104 10.02 -13.37 13.80
N ASN A 105 10.71 -12.68 12.88
CA ASN A 105 10.53 -11.24 12.74
C ASN A 105 9.06 -10.97 12.45
N LEU A 106 8.38 -10.23 13.33
CA LEU A 106 6.99 -9.89 13.13
C LEU A 106 6.90 -8.87 11.99
N PRO A 107 5.90 -9.00 11.11
CA PRO A 107 5.69 -8.02 10.07
C PRO A 107 5.31 -6.68 10.69
N ASN A 108 5.87 -5.60 10.14
CA ASN A 108 5.41 -4.26 10.44
C ASN A 108 4.39 -3.84 9.38
N THR A 109 3.14 -3.58 9.75
CA THR A 109 2.06 -3.24 8.79
C THR A 109 1.65 -1.78 8.93
N VAL A 110 1.61 -1.06 7.81
CA VAL A 110 1.30 0.37 7.75
C VAL A 110 0.08 0.59 6.86
N THR A 111 -0.93 1.27 7.40
CA THR A 111 -2.08 1.74 6.61
C THR A 111 -2.01 3.25 6.44
N VAL A 112 -2.12 3.71 5.20
CA VAL A 112 -2.26 5.13 4.83
C VAL A 112 -3.62 5.32 4.17
N SER A 113 -4.35 6.35 4.59
CA SER A 113 -5.62 6.72 3.97
C SER A 113 -5.79 8.24 3.89
N THR A 114 -6.57 8.66 2.91
CA THR A 114 -7.00 10.06 2.76
C THR A 114 -8.36 10.13 2.07
N ILE A 115 -9.07 11.23 2.32
CA ILE A 115 -10.18 11.67 1.48
C ILE A 115 -9.67 12.84 0.66
N VAL A 116 -9.86 12.81 -0.66
CA VAL A 116 -9.32 13.82 -1.58
C VAL A 116 -10.27 14.04 -2.74
N GLN A 117 -10.37 15.28 -3.22
CA GLN A 117 -11.05 15.60 -4.47
C GLN A 117 -10.11 15.29 -5.64
N LEU A 118 -10.61 14.52 -6.60
CA LEU A 118 -9.89 14.17 -7.83
C LEU A 118 -10.66 14.66 -9.05
N GLU A 119 -9.92 15.04 -10.07
CA GLU A 119 -10.43 15.29 -11.42
C GLU A 119 -10.25 14.03 -12.28
N ALA A 120 -11.09 13.87 -13.30
CA ALA A 120 -10.96 12.78 -14.25
C ALA A 120 -9.57 12.79 -14.90
N GLY A 121 -8.88 11.65 -14.86
CA GLY A 121 -7.53 11.50 -15.39
C GLY A 121 -6.39 11.72 -14.39
N ASP A 122 -6.67 12.18 -13.17
CA ASP A 122 -5.69 12.22 -12.09
C ASP A 122 -5.08 10.85 -11.83
N ARG A 123 -3.79 10.79 -11.50
CA ARG A 123 -3.07 9.52 -11.29
C ARG A 123 -2.72 9.35 -9.83
N VAL A 124 -3.28 8.34 -9.20
CA VAL A 124 -2.99 7.99 -7.81
C VAL A 124 -2.16 6.72 -7.75
N ASP A 125 -1.03 6.78 -7.06
CA ASP A 125 -0.25 5.60 -6.73
C ASP A 125 0.30 5.63 -5.30
N VAL A 126 0.92 4.53 -4.91
CA VAL A 126 1.42 4.31 -3.55
C VAL A 126 2.92 4.06 -3.60
N THR A 127 3.66 4.69 -2.71
CA THR A 127 5.09 4.41 -2.51
C THR A 127 5.39 4.02 -1.08
N ALA A 128 6.51 3.31 -0.92
CA ALA A 128 7.05 2.93 0.36
C ALA A 128 8.51 3.36 0.50
N ILE A 129 8.93 3.62 1.74
CA ILE A 129 10.34 3.78 2.11
C ILE A 129 10.56 3.16 3.48
N SER A 130 11.75 2.61 3.70
CA SER A 130 12.19 2.05 4.98
C SER A 130 13.64 2.46 5.23
N SER A 131 14.01 2.67 6.50
CA SER A 131 15.41 2.96 6.86
C SER A 131 16.36 1.78 6.67
N THR A 132 15.80 0.57 6.59
CA THR A 132 16.52 -0.70 6.45
C THR A 132 15.96 -1.47 5.26
N ALA A 133 16.79 -2.28 4.61
CA ALA A 133 16.33 -3.13 3.51
C ALA A 133 15.34 -4.16 4.03
N VAL A 134 14.17 -4.23 3.40
CA VAL A 134 13.06 -5.11 3.78
C VAL A 134 12.38 -5.68 2.54
N ASN A 135 11.52 -6.67 2.73
CA ASN A 135 10.59 -7.12 1.70
C ASN A 135 9.19 -6.61 2.03
N ILE A 136 8.46 -6.15 1.02
CA ILE A 136 7.01 -6.02 1.08
C ILE A 136 6.42 -7.41 0.80
N THR A 137 5.49 -7.87 1.64
CA THR A 137 4.83 -9.17 1.51
C THR A 137 3.34 -9.01 1.25
N PRO A 138 2.69 -9.88 0.45
CA PRO A 138 1.25 -9.82 0.22
C PRO A 138 0.43 -10.18 1.48
N GLU A 139 1.00 -11.03 2.33
CA GLU A 139 0.35 -11.62 3.50
C GLU A 139 1.03 -11.22 4.81
N ILE A 140 0.28 -11.25 5.91
CA ILE A 140 0.80 -10.98 7.26
C ILE A 140 1.58 -12.17 7.84
N SER A 141 1.30 -13.38 7.38
CA SER A 141 2.05 -14.59 7.70
C SER A 141 1.85 -15.58 6.56
N VAL A 142 2.90 -16.37 6.26
CA VAL A 142 2.87 -17.41 5.22
C VAL A 142 1.99 -18.59 5.62
N GLU A 143 1.67 -18.72 6.91
CA GLU A 143 0.88 -19.83 7.45
C GLU A 143 -0.61 -19.52 7.40
N ASP A 144 -1.00 -18.26 7.65
CA ASP A 144 -2.41 -17.87 7.73
C ASP A 144 -3.01 -17.45 6.38
N ASN A 145 -2.18 -17.16 5.36
CA ASN A 145 -2.59 -16.63 4.04
C ASN A 145 -3.55 -15.41 4.15
N ILE A 146 -3.38 -14.60 5.19
CA ILE A 146 -4.21 -13.41 5.40
C ILE A 146 -3.64 -12.26 4.57
N GLU A 147 -4.36 -11.87 3.52
CA GLU A 147 -4.02 -10.71 2.69
C GLU A 147 -3.90 -9.44 3.55
N ALA A 148 -2.73 -8.83 3.52
CA ALA A 148 -2.42 -7.66 4.33
C ALA A 148 -1.99 -6.46 3.48
N THR A 149 -1.27 -6.70 2.38
CA THR A 149 -0.85 -5.63 1.48
C THR A 149 -1.87 -5.44 0.36
N TYR A 150 -2.55 -4.30 0.36
CA TYR A 150 -3.58 -3.98 -0.64
C TYR A 150 -3.72 -2.48 -0.88
N PHE A 151 -4.27 -2.13 -2.04
CA PHE A 151 -4.61 -0.78 -2.45
C PHE A 151 -6.07 -0.73 -2.90
N THR A 152 -6.80 0.29 -2.45
CA THR A 152 -8.23 0.46 -2.72
C THR A 152 -8.60 1.93 -2.79
N ALA A 153 -9.61 2.23 -3.59
CA ALA A 153 -10.30 3.50 -3.54
C ALA A 153 -11.78 3.31 -3.83
N ALA A 154 -12.59 4.28 -3.40
CA ALA A 154 -14.00 4.39 -3.77
C ALA A 154 -14.43 5.87 -3.85
N ARG A 155 -15.33 6.19 -4.77
CA ARG A 155 -15.98 7.50 -4.81
C ARG A 155 -17.09 7.59 -3.77
N LEU A 156 -17.16 8.71 -3.06
CA LEU A 156 -18.21 9.03 -2.08
C LEU A 156 -19.52 9.53 -2.74
#